data_AF-A0A9W9ZJV7-F1
#
_entry.id   AF-A0A9W9ZJV7-F1
#
_cell.length_a   1.000
_cell.length_b   1.000
_cell.length_c   1.000
_cell.angle_alpha   90.00
_cell.angle_beta   90.00
_cell.angle_gamma   90.00
#
_symmetry.space_group_name_H-M   'P 1'
#
loop_
_entity.id
_entity.type
_entity.pdbx_description
1 polymer ?
#
loop_
_entity_poly.entity_id
_entity_poly.type
_entity_poly.pdbx_seq_one_letter_code
_entity_poly.pdbx_strand_id
1 'polypeptide(L)'
;MMCSTEPLYQEYIRCKLQSEINLSRSDTSLNDEASLEESTRGTQGNMRKLWYELPEVRQSGILETMTSNERKRQEAMFEVITSEESYIRSLNFLMSHFINSDDLSPDSSLCVLERSQSLELFSNISDIKSVSERFLKALRARQIEAVEMSSISDIVLEHATTYFDVYMKHCSSKIYQDRALENLRKSERFLYAVTKLESNKKAQGLTLQSFLVLPMQRITRFSIASEPDSDEYIKTYQALAAITKIANDCNEGLRKMERKEELCVLQTQIEFKTKPFALATPSRPSRYLLRRGDLMHVVEDSRNPSKRLRTKFKPIYMFLFNDLLLLVKKKSENRFVALDYATRYNMTQVDEPQECDVSIGEHMFYLVLENSESENKKYLMAVNSKTDKTRWMEAFKPPAAEQEGETVYASRDCPQVNALYNYSAQQPDELSLYEGDVINVLKKLPDGWYHGERLCDGTQGWFPANHTEEILNEHVRARNKRQRYNLMRSRVKV
;
A
#
# COMPACT_ATOMS: atom_id res chain seq x y z
N MET A 1 -16.21 -1.59 36.17
CA MET A 1 -17.32 -1.96 35.27
C MET A 1 -17.23 -1.06 34.05
N MET A 2 -16.69 -1.55 32.94
CA MET A 2 -16.60 -0.77 31.68
C MET A 2 -17.92 -0.91 30.92
N CYS A 3 -18.46 0.22 30.48
CA CYS A 3 -19.78 0.33 29.84
C CYS A 3 -19.77 -0.39 28.47
N SER A 4 -20.75 -1.28 28.24
CA SER A 4 -20.90 -2.08 27.01
C SER A 4 -21.40 -1.30 25.79
N THR A 5 -21.27 0.03 25.80
CA THR A 5 -21.94 0.94 24.85
C THR A 5 -20.98 1.75 24.00
N GLU A 6 -19.67 1.65 24.21
CA GLU A 6 -18.71 2.48 23.48
C GLU A 6 -18.21 1.80 22.19
N PRO A 7 -18.03 2.57 21.09
CA PRO A 7 -17.70 2.02 19.78
C PRO A 7 -16.29 1.41 19.73
N LEU A 8 -16.12 0.44 18.83
CA LEU A 8 -14.83 -0.13 18.43
C LEU A 8 -14.08 0.84 17.51
N TYR A 9 -12.79 0.58 17.30
CA TYR A 9 -11.88 1.47 16.58
C TYR A 9 -12.21 1.56 15.09
N GLN A 10 -12.71 0.48 14.49
CA GLN A 10 -13.20 0.48 13.12
C GLN A 10 -14.34 1.49 12.93
N GLU A 11 -15.27 1.51 13.88
CA GLU A 11 -16.41 2.44 13.87
C GLU A 11 -15.96 3.88 14.11
N TYR A 12 -15.01 4.07 15.04
CA TYR A 12 -14.36 5.36 15.27
C TYR A 12 -13.72 5.92 13.98
N ILE A 13 -12.93 5.10 13.27
CA ILE A 13 -12.30 5.48 12.00
C ILE A 13 -13.35 5.81 10.94
N ARG A 14 -14.37 4.94 10.80
CA ARG A 14 -15.42 5.10 9.78
C ARG A 14 -16.13 6.44 9.93
N CYS A 15 -16.52 6.80 11.16
CA CYS A 15 -17.15 8.08 11.47
C CYS A 15 -16.22 9.26 11.18
N LYS A 16 -14.94 9.17 11.56
CA LYS A 16 -13.94 10.23 11.30
C LYS A 16 -13.72 10.47 9.80
N LEU A 17 -13.60 9.42 9.00
CA LEU A 17 -13.47 9.55 7.54
C LEU A 17 -14.73 10.16 6.92
N GLN A 18 -15.91 9.79 7.42
CA GLN A 18 -17.17 10.30 6.89
C GLN A 18 -17.37 11.79 7.22
N SER A 19 -16.93 12.28 8.39
CA SER A 19 -16.93 13.71 8.68
C SER A 19 -15.95 14.49 7.80
N GLU A 20 -14.73 13.97 7.59
CA GLU A 20 -13.73 14.54 6.67
C GLU A 20 -14.27 14.67 5.24
N ILE A 21 -14.98 13.64 4.74
CA ILE A 21 -15.63 13.67 3.43
C ILE A 21 -16.76 14.70 3.38
N ASN A 22 -17.59 14.81 4.42
CA ASN A 22 -18.70 15.76 4.45
C ASN A 22 -18.22 17.21 4.45
N LEU A 23 -17.16 17.53 5.21
CA LEU A 23 -16.49 18.84 5.17
C LEU A 23 -15.92 19.16 3.79
N SER A 24 -15.43 18.15 3.08
CA SER A 24 -14.88 18.34 1.74
C SER A 24 -15.93 18.66 0.68
N ARG A 25 -17.22 18.37 0.96
CA ARG A 25 -18.37 18.53 0.04
C ARG A 25 -19.20 19.80 0.29
N SER A 26 -19.10 20.42 1.46
CA SER A 26 -19.76 21.70 1.75
C SER A 26 -18.96 22.88 1.18
N ASP A 27 -19.31 23.31 -0.03
CA ASP A 27 -18.91 24.62 -0.57
C ASP A 27 -19.69 25.72 0.17
N THR A 28 -19.15 26.24 1.27
CA THR A 28 -19.62 27.51 1.83
C THR A 28 -18.47 28.27 2.48
N SER A 29 -18.21 29.46 1.95
CA SER A 29 -17.59 30.57 2.68
C SER A 29 -18.29 30.72 4.04
N LEU A 30 -17.54 30.62 5.15
CA LEU A 30 -17.84 31.20 6.46
C LEU A 30 -16.69 30.78 7.42
N ASN A 31 -16.03 31.77 8.02
CA ASN A 31 -15.01 31.77 9.10
C ASN A 31 -14.22 30.47 9.40
N ASP A 32 -12.89 30.60 9.42
CA ASP A 32 -11.89 29.58 9.82
C ASP A 32 -12.08 28.99 11.24
N GLU A 33 -13.01 29.52 12.04
CA GLU A 33 -13.41 28.97 13.35
C GLU A 33 -14.54 27.93 13.25
N ALA A 34 -15.45 28.03 12.27
CA ALA A 34 -16.59 27.12 12.14
C ALA A 34 -16.20 25.79 11.47
N SER A 35 -15.22 25.80 10.56
CA SER A 35 -14.85 24.64 9.73
C SER A 35 -14.20 23.47 10.50
N LEU A 36 -13.66 23.72 11.70
CA LEU A 36 -13.08 22.68 12.58
C LEU A 36 -14.01 22.32 13.74
N GLU A 37 -14.84 23.25 14.22
CA GLU A 37 -15.92 22.92 15.16
C GLU A 37 -16.96 22.00 14.52
N GLU A 38 -17.23 22.12 13.21
CA GLU A 38 -18.12 21.17 12.50
C GLU A 38 -17.46 19.83 12.19
N SER A 39 -16.12 19.80 12.08
CA SER A 39 -15.35 18.55 12.02
C SER A 39 -15.41 17.73 13.31
N THR A 40 -15.74 18.37 14.43
CA THR A 40 -15.91 17.73 15.74
C THR A 40 -17.38 17.60 16.17
N ARG A 41 -18.30 18.41 15.62
CA ARG A 41 -19.76 18.37 15.90
C ARG A 41 -20.54 17.27 15.19
N GLY A 42 -20.05 16.70 14.08
CA GLY A 42 -20.78 15.70 13.27
C GLY A 42 -21.07 14.34 13.94
N THR A 43 -20.97 14.25 15.26
CA THR A 43 -20.77 13.01 16.00
C THR A 43 -21.61 12.86 17.27
N GLN A 44 -22.75 13.55 17.34
CA GLN A 44 -23.67 13.52 18.51
C GLN A 44 -24.41 12.18 18.73
N GLY A 45 -24.15 11.14 17.93
CA GLY A 45 -24.80 9.84 18.12
C GLY A 45 -24.10 8.91 19.11
N ASN A 46 -22.75 8.90 19.16
CA ASN A 46 -22.02 7.85 19.93
C ASN A 46 -20.50 8.05 20.05
N MET A 47 -19.96 9.25 19.86
CA MET A 47 -18.51 9.45 19.89
C MET A 47 -18.10 10.18 21.17
N ARG A 48 -16.89 9.83 21.62
CA ARG A 48 -16.33 10.24 22.91
C ARG A 48 -16.47 11.73 23.17
N LYS A 49 -16.56 12.07 24.47
CA LYS A 49 -16.45 13.44 24.97
C LYS A 49 -15.25 14.11 24.35
N LEU A 50 -15.38 15.34 23.88
CA LEU A 50 -14.23 16.17 23.49
C LEU A 50 -13.42 16.56 24.74
N TRP A 51 -12.17 16.98 24.58
CA TRP A 51 -11.33 17.35 25.72
C TRP A 51 -11.99 18.47 26.55
N TYR A 52 -12.56 19.48 25.90
CA TYR A 52 -13.27 20.56 26.60
C TYR A 52 -14.57 20.10 27.31
N GLU A 53 -15.08 18.91 27.01
CA GLU A 53 -16.28 18.35 27.63
C GLU A 53 -15.98 17.55 28.91
N LEU A 54 -14.70 17.33 29.21
CA LEU A 54 -14.29 16.66 30.42
C LEU A 54 -14.68 17.50 31.65
N PRO A 55 -15.28 16.88 32.69
CA PRO A 55 -15.66 17.58 33.91
C PRO A 55 -14.50 18.34 34.53
N GLU A 56 -13.30 17.76 34.52
CA GLU A 56 -12.08 18.33 35.09
C GLU A 56 -11.65 19.60 34.33
N VAL A 57 -11.83 19.64 33.01
CA VAL A 57 -11.52 20.79 32.16
C VAL A 57 -12.57 21.90 32.32
N ARG A 58 -13.85 21.54 32.41
CA ARG A 58 -14.91 22.53 32.65
C ARG A 58 -14.82 23.16 34.03
N GLN A 59 -14.46 22.38 35.04
CA GLN A 59 -14.33 22.85 36.42
C GLN A 59 -13.06 23.68 36.65
N SER A 60 -12.03 23.53 35.82
CA SER A 60 -10.79 24.31 35.97
C SER A 60 -10.92 25.77 35.50
N GLY A 61 -11.95 26.10 34.71
CA GLY A 61 -12.15 27.44 34.14
C GLY A 61 -11.16 27.81 33.02
N ILE A 62 -10.27 26.89 32.62
CA ILE A 62 -9.16 27.18 31.69
C ILE A 62 -9.61 27.56 30.28
N LEU A 63 -10.83 27.15 29.91
CA LEU A 63 -11.40 27.39 28.58
C LEU A 63 -11.62 28.88 28.28
N GLU A 64 -11.72 29.72 29.29
CA GLU A 64 -11.93 31.18 29.17
C GLU A 64 -10.63 31.92 28.81
N THR A 65 -9.47 31.37 29.21
CA THR A 65 -8.15 31.99 29.01
C THR A 65 -7.35 31.39 27.85
N MET A 66 -7.76 30.24 27.33
CA MET A 66 -7.07 29.55 26.24
C MET A 66 -7.35 30.16 24.87
N THR A 67 -6.31 30.17 24.02
CA THR A 67 -6.46 30.53 22.60
C THR A 67 -7.16 29.42 21.82
N SER A 68 -7.72 29.76 20.66
CA SER A 68 -8.32 28.78 19.73
C SER A 68 -7.30 27.73 19.26
N ASN A 69 -6.05 28.13 19.01
CA ASN A 69 -4.98 27.22 18.62
C ASN A 69 -4.61 26.24 19.74
N GLU A 70 -4.51 26.73 20.97
CA GLU A 70 -4.20 25.89 22.12
C GLU A 70 -5.32 24.88 22.40
N ARG A 71 -6.58 25.29 22.26
CA ARG A 71 -7.72 24.38 22.34
C ARG A 71 -7.64 23.28 21.26
N LYS A 72 -7.31 23.64 20.01
CA LYS A 72 -7.10 22.66 18.93
C LYS A 72 -5.96 21.69 19.25
N ARG A 73 -4.88 22.17 19.88
CA ARG A 73 -3.74 21.36 20.28
C ARG A 73 -4.11 20.35 21.37
N GLN A 74 -4.85 20.78 22.40
CA GLN A 74 -5.37 19.90 23.44
C GLN A 74 -6.30 18.82 22.86
N GLU A 75 -7.21 19.19 21.96
CA GLU A 75 -8.09 18.24 21.28
C GLU A 75 -7.29 17.23 20.44
N ALA A 76 -6.24 17.67 19.72
CA ALA A 76 -5.39 16.77 18.95
C ALA A 76 -4.64 15.76 19.84
N MET A 77 -4.08 16.20 20.97
CA MET A 77 -3.43 15.29 21.92
C MET A 77 -4.43 14.32 22.52
N PHE A 78 -5.59 14.81 22.93
CA PHE A 78 -6.65 13.97 23.49
C PHE A 78 -7.24 12.98 22.48
N GLU A 79 -7.28 13.35 21.20
CA GLU A 79 -7.61 12.45 20.09
C GLU A 79 -6.65 11.26 20.04
N VAL A 80 -5.33 11.47 20.21
CA VAL A 80 -4.34 10.38 20.24
C VAL A 80 -4.63 9.43 21.41
N ILE A 81 -4.88 9.96 22.61
CA ILE A 81 -5.16 9.16 23.81
C ILE A 81 -6.43 8.32 23.62
N THR A 82 -7.50 8.98 23.20
CA THR A 82 -8.78 8.32 23.02
C THR A 82 -8.68 7.30 21.90
N SER A 83 -8.23 7.68 20.70
CA SER A 83 -8.08 6.76 19.57
C SER A 83 -7.29 5.51 19.95
N GLU A 84 -6.21 5.65 20.73
CA GLU A 84 -5.42 4.52 21.25
C GLU A 84 -6.21 3.58 22.17
N GLU A 85 -7.02 4.13 23.07
CA GLU A 85 -7.89 3.32 23.93
C GLU A 85 -8.95 2.55 23.13
N SER A 86 -9.49 3.12 22.05
CA SER A 86 -10.46 2.42 21.20
C SER A 86 -9.76 1.33 20.39
N TYR A 87 -8.55 1.60 19.93
CA TYR A 87 -7.69 0.61 19.29
C TYR A 87 -7.43 -0.59 20.21
N ILE A 88 -7.00 -0.35 21.45
CA ILE A 88 -6.80 -1.41 22.47
C ILE A 88 -8.10 -2.16 22.76
N ARG A 89 -9.25 -1.48 22.82
CA ARG A 89 -10.55 -2.15 22.97
C ARG A 89 -10.82 -3.13 21.83
N SER A 90 -10.46 -2.77 20.61
CA SER A 90 -10.65 -3.60 19.42
C SER A 90 -9.67 -4.78 19.39
N LEU A 91 -8.44 -4.57 19.84
CA LEU A 91 -7.48 -5.67 20.05
C LEU A 91 -7.94 -6.63 21.16
N ASN A 92 -8.47 -6.09 22.26
CA ASN A 92 -9.07 -6.90 23.33
C ASN A 92 -10.26 -7.70 22.83
N PHE A 93 -11.10 -7.10 21.98
CA PHE A 93 -12.21 -7.79 21.35
C PHE A 93 -11.71 -8.91 20.44
N LEU A 94 -10.75 -8.63 19.55
CA LEU A 94 -10.13 -9.63 18.68
C LEU A 94 -9.60 -10.81 19.49
N MET A 95 -8.85 -10.54 20.57
CA MET A 95 -8.30 -11.59 21.41
C MET A 95 -9.36 -12.40 22.13
N SER A 96 -10.31 -11.74 22.80
CA SER A 96 -11.31 -12.44 23.63
C SER A 96 -12.40 -13.13 22.82
N HIS A 97 -12.85 -12.53 21.72
CA HIS A 97 -13.98 -13.03 20.94
C HIS A 97 -13.57 -13.98 19.81
N PHE A 98 -12.40 -13.75 19.18
CA PHE A 98 -11.92 -14.62 18.11
C PHE A 98 -10.79 -15.53 18.59
N ILE A 99 -9.62 -14.98 18.93
CA ILE A 99 -8.39 -15.78 19.19
C ILE A 99 -8.59 -16.77 20.34
N ASN A 100 -9.23 -16.35 21.42
CA ASN A 100 -9.46 -17.16 22.61
C ASN A 100 -10.84 -17.85 22.62
N SER A 101 -11.53 -17.91 21.48
CA SER A 101 -12.77 -18.66 21.36
C SER A 101 -12.53 -20.16 21.34
N ASP A 102 -13.54 -20.95 21.73
CA ASP A 102 -13.45 -22.41 21.65
C ASP A 102 -13.16 -22.91 20.23
N ASP A 103 -13.65 -22.19 19.21
CA ASP A 103 -13.53 -22.61 17.82
C ASP A 103 -12.14 -22.28 17.22
N LEU A 104 -11.41 -21.27 17.70
CA LEU A 104 -10.14 -20.80 17.10
C LEU A 104 -8.92 -20.84 18.04
N SER A 105 -9.11 -21.07 19.34
CA SER A 105 -8.02 -21.08 20.31
C SER A 105 -7.18 -22.35 20.19
N PRO A 106 -5.83 -22.26 20.09
CA PRO A 106 -4.96 -23.44 20.01
C PRO A 106 -5.07 -24.40 21.21
N ASP A 107 -5.54 -23.88 22.35
CA ASP A 107 -5.64 -24.64 23.61
C ASP A 107 -7.02 -25.30 23.77
N SER A 108 -7.97 -25.03 22.86
CA SER A 108 -9.31 -25.61 22.87
C SER A 108 -9.35 -26.96 22.14
N SER A 109 -10.08 -27.92 22.70
CA SER A 109 -10.37 -29.21 22.05
C SER A 109 -11.30 -29.09 20.84
N LEU A 110 -12.03 -27.97 20.72
CA LEU A 110 -12.93 -27.68 19.61
C LEU A 110 -12.27 -26.84 18.50
N CYS A 111 -10.97 -26.55 18.65
CA CYS A 111 -10.25 -25.71 17.72
C CYS A 111 -10.26 -26.28 16.30
N VAL A 112 -10.63 -25.46 15.33
CA VAL A 112 -10.64 -25.82 13.91
C VAL A 112 -9.33 -25.49 13.19
N LEU A 113 -8.36 -24.91 13.92
CA LEU A 113 -7.06 -24.50 13.39
C LEU A 113 -5.94 -25.43 13.85
N GLU A 114 -5.01 -25.73 12.95
CA GLU A 114 -3.71 -26.27 13.33
C GLU A 114 -2.84 -25.19 14.01
N ARG A 115 -1.88 -25.62 14.84
CA ARG A 115 -0.99 -24.68 15.54
C ARG A 115 -0.19 -23.78 14.59
N SER A 116 0.26 -24.31 13.45
CA SER A 116 0.93 -23.55 12.39
C SER A 116 0.01 -22.49 11.79
N GLN A 117 -1.22 -22.86 11.44
CA GLN A 117 -2.24 -21.97 10.86
C GLN A 117 -2.62 -20.84 11.83
N SER A 118 -2.76 -21.14 13.13
CA SER A 118 -3.04 -20.13 14.15
C SER A 118 -1.89 -19.12 14.28
N LEU A 119 -0.63 -19.59 14.29
CA LEU A 119 0.54 -18.71 14.34
C LEU A 119 0.66 -17.84 13.08
N GLU A 120 0.32 -18.37 11.92
CA GLU A 120 0.33 -17.63 10.65
C GLU A 120 -0.80 -16.58 10.62
N LEU A 121 -2.01 -16.95 11.03
CA LEU A 121 -3.20 -16.08 10.97
C LEU A 121 -3.17 -14.94 11.99
N PHE A 122 -2.73 -15.21 13.23
CA PHE A 122 -2.74 -14.20 14.30
C PHE A 122 -1.37 -13.56 14.55
N SER A 123 -0.30 -14.09 13.94
CA SER A 123 1.05 -13.53 13.96
C SER A 123 1.47 -13.05 15.36
N ASN A 124 1.92 -11.80 15.49
CA ASN A 124 2.37 -11.18 16.73
C ASN A 124 1.36 -10.18 17.32
N ILE A 125 0.05 -10.40 17.17
CA ILE A 125 -0.97 -9.46 17.70
C ILE A 125 -0.88 -9.26 19.21
N SER A 126 -0.49 -10.29 19.97
CA SER A 126 -0.26 -10.14 21.42
C SER A 126 0.86 -9.14 21.74
N ASP A 127 1.93 -9.13 20.94
CA ASP A 127 3.04 -8.18 21.12
C ASP A 127 2.58 -6.75 20.79
N ILE A 128 1.81 -6.59 19.72
CA ILE A 128 1.21 -5.31 19.30
C ILE A 128 0.32 -4.74 20.41
N LYS A 129 -0.53 -5.58 21.01
CA LYS A 129 -1.37 -5.18 22.14
C LYS A 129 -0.53 -4.71 23.32
N SER A 130 0.50 -5.46 23.69
CA SER A 130 1.37 -5.14 24.82
C SER A 130 2.06 -3.77 24.67
N VAL A 131 2.60 -3.47 23.49
CA VAL A 131 3.23 -2.15 23.24
C VAL A 131 2.22 -1.02 23.21
N SER A 132 1.01 -1.27 22.70
CA SER A 132 -0.08 -0.29 22.66
C SER A 132 -0.59 0.03 24.06
N GLU A 133 -0.77 -0.99 24.91
CA GLU A 133 -1.15 -0.80 26.32
C GLU A 133 -0.10 -0.01 27.10
N ARG A 134 1.19 -0.26 26.84
CA ARG A 134 2.28 0.53 27.44
C ARG A 134 2.19 1.99 27.00
N PHE A 135 1.96 2.23 25.72
CA PHE A 135 1.82 3.57 25.16
C PHE A 135 0.62 4.33 25.73
N LEU A 136 -0.55 3.71 25.77
CA LEU A 136 -1.74 4.29 26.40
C LEU A 136 -1.50 4.61 27.88
N LYS A 137 -0.81 3.74 28.61
CA LYS A 137 -0.49 3.98 30.03
C LYS A 137 0.36 5.24 30.21
N ALA A 138 1.38 5.45 29.38
CA ALA A 138 2.21 6.65 29.43
C ALA A 138 1.40 7.91 29.09
N LEU A 139 0.58 7.85 28.04
CA LEU A 139 -0.31 8.96 27.64
C LEU A 139 -1.31 9.34 28.74
N ARG A 140 -1.95 8.34 29.37
CA ARG A 140 -2.90 8.58 30.48
C ARG A 140 -2.21 9.15 31.71
N ALA A 141 -0.97 8.75 32.00
CA ALA A 141 -0.20 9.36 33.08
C ALA A 141 0.00 10.87 32.86
N ARG A 142 0.36 11.28 31.63
CA ARG A 142 0.50 12.69 31.25
C ARG A 142 -0.81 13.47 31.36
N GLN A 143 -1.93 12.86 30.98
CA GLN A 143 -3.26 13.47 31.10
C GLN A 143 -3.69 13.68 32.56
N ILE A 144 -3.30 12.77 33.46
CA ILE A 144 -3.63 12.88 34.89
C ILE A 144 -2.76 13.95 35.58
N GLU A 145 -1.51 14.13 35.11
CA GLU A 145 -0.55 15.08 35.67
C GLU A 145 -1.01 16.53 35.53
N ALA A 146 -1.62 16.89 34.38
CA ALA A 146 -2.09 18.24 34.12
C ALA A 146 -3.37 18.24 33.27
N VAL A 147 -4.34 19.08 33.66
CA VAL A 147 -5.58 19.31 32.89
C VAL A 147 -5.25 19.87 31.50
N GLU A 148 -4.34 20.84 31.44
CA GLU A 148 -3.69 21.34 30.23
C GLU A 148 -2.40 20.58 29.98
N MET A 149 -2.38 19.70 28.98
CA MET A 149 -1.18 18.92 28.68
C MET A 149 -0.15 19.81 27.98
N SER A 150 1.08 19.84 28.47
CA SER A 150 2.18 20.56 27.80
C SER A 150 2.53 19.91 26.47
N SER A 151 2.84 18.61 26.47
CA SER A 151 3.16 17.83 25.26
C SER A 151 2.82 16.36 25.44
N ILE A 152 2.75 15.62 24.34
CA ILE A 152 2.88 14.15 24.30
C ILE A 152 4.00 13.68 23.35
N SER A 153 4.73 14.61 22.73
CA SER A 153 5.68 14.32 21.65
C SER A 153 6.88 13.51 22.13
N ASP A 154 7.31 13.70 23.37
CA ASP A 154 8.35 12.91 24.02
C ASP A 154 7.96 11.43 24.15
N ILE A 155 6.73 11.18 24.62
CA ILE A 155 6.18 9.82 24.77
C ILE A 155 6.09 9.16 23.39
N VAL A 156 5.56 9.89 22.40
CA VAL A 156 5.41 9.37 21.04
C VAL A 156 6.76 9.02 20.42
N LEU A 157 7.75 9.91 20.54
CA LEU A 157 9.09 9.68 20.01
C LEU A 157 9.74 8.45 20.64
N GLU A 158 9.72 8.35 21.97
CA GLU A 158 10.27 7.20 22.69
C GLU A 158 9.63 5.88 22.24
N HIS A 159 8.30 5.85 22.15
CA HIS A 159 7.57 4.65 21.78
C HIS A 159 7.80 4.25 20.32
N ALA A 160 7.81 5.23 19.41
CA ALA A 160 8.13 5.01 18.01
C ALA A 160 9.53 4.41 17.85
N THR A 161 10.55 4.97 18.50
CA THR A 161 11.93 4.50 18.31
C THR A 161 12.26 3.21 19.05
N THR A 162 11.56 2.88 20.13
CA THR A 162 11.96 1.81 21.04
C THR A 162 11.07 0.58 20.98
N TYR A 163 9.76 0.75 20.72
CA TYR A 163 8.78 -0.32 20.90
C TYR A 163 7.94 -0.63 19.66
N PHE A 164 7.87 0.27 18.67
CA PHE A 164 6.98 0.12 17.53
C PHE A 164 7.57 -0.72 16.37
N ASP A 165 8.78 -1.26 16.52
CA ASP A 165 9.37 -2.21 15.59
C ASP A 165 8.52 -3.50 15.45
N VAL A 166 7.75 -3.86 16.49
CA VAL A 166 6.80 -4.97 16.44
C VAL A 166 5.73 -4.80 15.35
N TYR A 167 5.39 -3.56 14.96
CA TYR A 167 4.46 -3.30 13.85
C TYR A 167 5.07 -3.71 12.51
N MET A 168 6.38 -3.54 12.32
CA MET A 168 7.05 -3.98 11.09
C MET A 168 6.99 -5.50 10.93
N LYS A 169 7.21 -6.24 12.02
CA LYS A 169 7.08 -7.70 12.04
C LYS A 169 5.65 -8.14 11.69
N HIS A 170 4.65 -7.45 12.21
CA HIS A 170 3.24 -7.71 11.90
C HIS A 170 2.93 -7.45 10.43
N CYS A 171 3.28 -6.26 9.92
CA CYS A 171 2.99 -5.85 8.54
C CYS A 171 3.71 -6.74 7.53
N SER A 172 4.95 -7.14 7.79
CA SER A 172 5.70 -8.07 6.94
C SER A 172 5.04 -9.46 6.87
N SER A 173 4.27 -9.84 7.89
CA SER A 173 3.55 -11.12 7.93
C SER A 173 2.14 -11.03 7.32
N LYS A 174 1.67 -9.83 6.97
CA LYS A 174 0.28 -9.59 6.56
C LYS A 174 -0.11 -10.36 5.30
N ILE A 175 0.80 -10.51 4.35
CA ILE A 175 0.56 -11.28 3.13
C ILE A 175 0.27 -12.76 3.43
N TYR A 176 1.01 -13.34 4.37
CA TYR A 176 0.80 -14.72 4.81
C TYR A 176 -0.50 -14.85 5.60
N GLN A 177 -0.85 -13.86 6.43
CA GLN A 177 -2.15 -13.83 7.11
C GLN A 177 -3.32 -13.84 6.13
N ASP A 178 -3.26 -13.00 5.08
CA ASP A 178 -4.34 -12.90 4.07
C ASP A 178 -4.49 -14.20 3.29
N ARG A 179 -3.37 -14.79 2.86
CA ARG A 179 -3.36 -16.09 2.18
C ARG A 179 -3.85 -17.21 3.08
N ALA A 180 -3.39 -17.24 4.32
CA ALA A 180 -3.83 -18.23 5.31
C ALA A 180 -5.34 -18.12 5.50
N LEU A 181 -5.86 -16.90 5.69
CA LEU A 181 -7.30 -16.67 5.83
C LEU A 181 -8.09 -17.10 4.59
N GLU A 182 -7.61 -16.78 3.39
CA GLU A 182 -8.25 -17.18 2.13
C GLU A 182 -8.29 -18.71 1.99
N ASN A 183 -7.20 -19.39 2.31
CA ASN A 183 -7.14 -20.85 2.26
C ASN A 183 -8.00 -21.50 3.35
N LEU A 184 -7.98 -20.98 4.57
CA LEU A 184 -8.79 -21.46 5.69
C LEU A 184 -10.28 -21.32 5.40
N ARG A 185 -10.71 -20.25 4.72
CA ARG A 185 -12.12 -20.07 4.31
C ARG A 185 -12.63 -21.15 3.34
N LYS A 186 -11.75 -21.93 2.71
CA LYS A 186 -12.14 -23.09 1.89
C LYS A 186 -12.55 -24.30 2.73
N SER A 187 -12.17 -24.34 4.02
CA SER A 187 -12.59 -25.37 4.96
C SER A 187 -13.97 -25.03 5.52
N GLU A 188 -14.94 -25.92 5.33
CA GLU A 188 -16.30 -25.75 5.84
C GLU A 188 -16.33 -25.57 7.37
N ARG A 189 -15.45 -26.28 8.10
CA ARG A 189 -15.36 -26.19 9.57
C ARG A 189 -14.93 -24.80 10.02
N PHE A 190 -13.88 -24.26 9.39
CA PHE A 190 -13.38 -22.93 9.70
C PHE A 190 -14.39 -21.85 9.27
N LEU A 191 -14.98 -22.00 8.09
CA LEU A 191 -15.99 -21.07 7.59
C LEU A 191 -17.20 -21.00 8.54
N TYR A 192 -17.69 -22.14 9.00
CA TYR A 192 -18.78 -22.19 9.98
C TYR A 192 -18.40 -21.52 11.30
N ALA A 193 -17.23 -21.83 11.85
CA ALA A 193 -16.71 -21.23 13.09
C ALA A 193 -16.63 -19.70 12.99
N VAL A 194 -15.98 -19.19 11.94
CA VAL A 194 -15.83 -17.73 11.74
C VAL A 194 -17.20 -17.07 11.51
N THR A 195 -18.07 -17.65 10.69
CA THR A 195 -19.42 -17.10 10.44
C THR A 195 -20.23 -17.01 11.73
N LYS A 196 -20.17 -18.04 12.58
CA LYS A 196 -20.81 -18.07 13.90
C LYS A 196 -20.28 -16.94 14.80
N LEU A 197 -18.96 -16.72 14.81
CA LEU A 197 -18.34 -15.65 15.60
C LEU A 197 -18.68 -14.25 15.07
N GLU A 198 -18.65 -14.05 13.76
CA GLU A 198 -18.97 -12.78 13.09
C GLU A 198 -20.46 -12.42 13.20
N SER A 199 -21.35 -13.41 13.22
CA SER A 199 -22.80 -13.22 13.39
C SER A 199 -23.20 -12.89 14.83
N ASN A 200 -22.28 -13.00 15.79
CA ASN A 200 -22.57 -12.67 17.18
C ASN A 200 -22.82 -11.16 17.33
N LYS A 201 -23.88 -10.75 18.03
CA LYS A 201 -24.19 -9.33 18.29
C LYS A 201 -23.00 -8.55 18.87
N LYS A 202 -22.14 -9.22 19.65
CA LYS A 202 -20.92 -8.62 20.21
C LYS A 202 -19.93 -8.15 19.15
N ALA A 203 -19.91 -8.79 17.97
CA ALA A 203 -19.03 -8.43 16.86
C ALA A 203 -19.48 -7.15 16.13
N GLN A 204 -20.67 -6.61 16.42
CA GLN A 204 -21.17 -5.36 15.84
C GLN A 204 -21.18 -5.36 14.29
N GLY A 205 -21.35 -6.54 13.66
CA GLY A 205 -21.31 -6.70 12.21
C GLY A 205 -19.91 -6.64 11.59
N LEU A 206 -18.85 -6.63 12.40
CA LEU A 206 -17.46 -6.63 11.94
C LEU A 206 -16.95 -8.05 11.69
N THR A 207 -16.19 -8.20 10.61
CA THR A 207 -15.56 -9.47 10.21
C THR A 207 -14.20 -9.64 10.87
N LEU A 208 -13.72 -10.89 11.00
CA LEU A 208 -12.37 -11.20 11.51
C LEU A 208 -11.30 -10.43 10.73
N GLN A 209 -11.44 -10.37 9.41
CA GLN A 209 -10.52 -9.64 8.52
C GLN A 209 -10.42 -8.15 8.88
N SER A 210 -11.53 -7.53 9.28
CA SER A 210 -11.55 -6.11 9.69
C SER A 210 -10.76 -5.83 10.97
N PHE A 211 -10.53 -6.84 11.81
CA PHE A 211 -9.68 -6.73 13.00
C PHE A 211 -8.20 -6.98 12.69
N LEU A 212 -7.89 -7.93 11.78
CA LEU A 212 -6.51 -8.27 11.40
C LEU A 212 -5.78 -7.13 10.69
N VAL A 213 -6.51 -6.23 10.02
CA VAL A 213 -5.92 -5.07 9.34
C VAL A 213 -5.59 -3.89 10.27
N LEU A 214 -6.09 -3.90 11.51
CA LEU A 214 -6.01 -2.74 12.41
C LEU A 214 -4.59 -2.25 12.72
N PRO A 215 -3.57 -3.10 12.97
CA PRO A 215 -2.23 -2.60 13.26
C PRO A 215 -1.64 -1.74 12.14
N MET A 216 -1.90 -2.11 10.88
CA MET A 216 -1.47 -1.35 9.70
C MET A 216 -2.25 -0.03 9.55
N GLN A 217 -3.54 -0.04 9.91
CA GLN A 217 -4.35 1.19 9.94
C GLN A 217 -3.97 2.13 11.09
N ARG A 218 -3.53 1.61 12.24
CA ARG A 218 -3.21 2.43 13.41
C ARG A 218 -1.92 3.21 13.22
N ILE A 219 -0.85 2.54 12.77
CA ILE A 219 0.49 3.15 12.66
C ILE A 219 0.55 4.33 11.68
N THR A 220 -0.42 4.42 10.76
CA THR A 220 -0.51 5.48 9.74
C THR A 220 -1.36 6.68 10.15
N ARG A 221 -1.96 6.69 11.36
CA ARG A 221 -3.04 7.62 11.74
C ARG A 221 -2.76 8.48 12.97
N PHE A 222 -1.51 8.68 13.35
CA PHE A 222 -1.15 9.58 14.43
C PHE A 222 -1.26 11.05 13.98
N SER A 223 -2.14 11.83 14.62
CA SER A 223 -2.23 13.28 14.43
C SER A 223 -1.71 14.00 15.67
N ILE A 224 -0.57 14.67 15.55
CA ILE A 224 0.00 15.50 16.62
C ILE A 224 0.23 16.90 16.04
N ALA A 225 -0.17 17.93 16.77
CA ALA A 225 -0.06 19.33 16.36
C ALA A 225 0.87 20.09 17.31
N SER A 226 1.61 21.05 16.76
CA SER A 226 2.44 22.01 17.51
C SER A 226 2.38 23.37 16.84
N GLU A 227 2.51 24.44 17.61
CA GLU A 227 2.63 25.79 17.07
C GLU A 227 4.00 25.99 16.40
N PRO A 228 4.05 26.60 15.20
CA PRO A 228 5.30 26.97 14.55
C PRO A 228 6.15 27.84 15.48
N ASP A 229 7.46 27.61 15.49
CA ASP A 229 8.47 28.39 16.24
C ASP A 229 8.44 28.24 17.78
N SER A 230 7.74 27.24 18.32
CA SER A 230 7.88 26.85 19.73
C SER A 230 9.10 25.95 19.97
N ASP A 231 9.70 25.99 21.16
CA ASP A 231 10.77 25.04 21.56
C ASP A 231 10.30 23.57 21.50
N GLU A 232 8.99 23.36 21.58
CA GLU A 232 8.33 22.06 21.49
C GLU A 232 8.12 21.56 20.05
N TYR A 233 8.19 22.47 19.08
CA TYR A 233 8.04 22.17 17.65
C TYR A 233 9.07 21.13 17.18
N ILE A 234 10.31 21.22 17.65
CA ILE A 234 11.39 20.29 17.27
C ILE A 234 11.07 18.87 17.74
N LYS A 235 10.62 18.71 19.00
CA LYS A 235 10.27 17.39 19.55
C LYS A 235 9.09 16.78 18.83
N THR A 236 8.07 17.60 18.54
CA THR A 236 6.89 17.17 17.78
C THR A 236 7.25 16.75 16.37
N TYR A 237 8.14 17.50 15.71
CA TYR A 237 8.65 17.14 14.39
C TYR A 237 9.41 15.81 14.41
N GLN A 238 10.30 15.61 15.40
CA GLN A 238 11.03 14.35 15.57
C GLN A 238 10.08 13.16 15.80
N ALA A 239 9.06 13.33 16.64
CA ALA A 239 8.05 12.30 16.91
C ALA A 239 7.28 11.90 15.64
N LEU A 240 6.81 12.90 14.87
CA LEU A 240 6.12 12.66 13.60
C LEU A 240 7.03 12.00 12.57
N ALA A 241 8.30 12.42 12.48
CA ALA A 241 9.29 11.81 11.61
C ALA A 241 9.53 10.33 11.97
N ALA A 242 9.62 10.02 13.27
CA ALA A 242 9.79 8.65 13.76
C ALA A 242 8.58 7.76 13.41
N ILE A 243 7.34 8.22 13.64
CA ILE A 243 6.13 7.47 13.24
C ILE A 243 6.09 7.28 11.72
N THR A 244 6.36 8.34 10.95
CA THR A 244 6.34 8.29 9.49
C THR A 244 7.36 7.29 8.96
N LYS A 245 8.55 7.25 9.56
CA LYS A 245 9.58 6.27 9.23
C LYS A 245 9.06 4.85 9.44
N ILE A 246 8.42 4.55 10.56
CA ILE A 246 7.89 3.20 10.85
C ILE A 246 6.77 2.82 9.87
N ALA A 247 5.87 3.76 9.56
CA ALA A 247 4.84 3.52 8.55
C ALA A 247 5.45 3.20 7.17
N ASN A 248 6.50 3.92 6.78
CA ASN A 248 7.24 3.65 5.54
C ASN A 248 7.97 2.30 5.58
N ASP A 249 8.63 1.97 6.69
CA ASP A 249 9.34 0.72 6.87
C ASP A 249 8.35 -0.48 6.87
N CYS A 250 7.16 -0.33 7.45
CA CYS A 250 6.06 -1.30 7.36
C CYS A 250 5.62 -1.51 5.90
N ASN A 251 5.43 -0.43 5.14
CA ASN A 251 5.04 -0.49 3.72
C ASN A 251 6.12 -1.14 2.86
N GLU A 252 7.40 -0.80 3.05
CA GLU A 252 8.49 -1.42 2.30
C GLU A 252 8.71 -2.88 2.71
N GLY A 253 8.53 -3.20 4.00
CA GLY A 253 8.50 -4.57 4.50
C GLY A 253 7.42 -5.41 3.81
N LEU A 254 6.20 -4.89 3.71
CA LEU A 254 5.09 -5.54 3.00
C LEU A 254 5.43 -5.75 1.52
N ARG A 255 5.89 -4.70 0.81
CA ARG A 255 6.30 -4.80 -0.61
C ARG A 255 7.40 -5.83 -0.83
N LYS A 256 8.39 -5.87 0.06
CA LYS A 256 9.48 -6.85 0.00
C LYS A 256 8.96 -8.29 0.16
N MET A 257 7.97 -8.48 1.03
CA MET A 257 7.36 -9.79 1.26
C MET A 257 6.44 -10.21 0.12
N GLU A 258 5.68 -9.28 -0.48
CA GLU A 258 4.93 -9.48 -1.72
C GLU A 258 5.83 -9.93 -2.87
N ARG A 259 6.92 -9.20 -3.12
CA ARG A 259 7.92 -9.56 -4.13
C ARG A 259 8.50 -10.96 -3.88
N LYS A 260 8.86 -11.27 -2.64
CA LYS A 260 9.42 -12.59 -2.26
C LYS A 260 8.41 -13.71 -2.50
N GLU A 261 7.16 -13.47 -2.12
CA GLU A 261 6.09 -14.45 -2.29
C GLU A 261 5.79 -14.70 -3.77
N GLU A 262 5.73 -13.65 -4.59
CA GLU A 262 5.57 -13.76 -6.04
C GLU A 262 6.67 -14.64 -6.66
N LEU A 263 7.93 -14.45 -6.25
CA LEU A 263 9.04 -15.28 -6.71
C LEU A 263 8.91 -16.74 -6.28
N CYS A 264 8.48 -17.01 -5.05
CA CYS A 264 8.24 -18.37 -4.57
C CYS A 264 7.15 -19.06 -5.39
N VAL A 265 6.06 -18.36 -5.71
CA VAL A 265 4.98 -18.88 -6.55
C VAL A 265 5.52 -19.19 -7.95
N LEU A 266 6.20 -18.23 -8.61
CA LEU A 266 6.77 -18.43 -9.95
C LEU A 266 7.78 -19.59 -9.99
N GLN A 267 8.60 -19.78 -8.95
CA GLN A 267 9.53 -20.90 -8.85
C GLN A 267 8.85 -22.27 -8.94
N THR A 268 7.63 -22.40 -8.42
CA THR A 268 6.87 -23.66 -8.50
C THR A 268 6.18 -23.86 -9.85
N GLN A 269 5.98 -22.79 -10.61
CA GLN A 269 5.30 -22.79 -11.91
C GLN A 269 6.25 -22.97 -13.11
N ILE A 270 7.56 -22.74 -12.93
CA ILE A 270 8.56 -22.76 -14.01
C ILE A 270 9.40 -24.04 -13.96
N GLU A 271 9.29 -24.84 -15.02
CA GLU A 271 10.12 -26.02 -15.25
C GLU A 271 11.37 -25.63 -16.06
N PHE A 272 12.56 -25.90 -15.53
CA PHE A 272 13.83 -25.64 -16.21
C PHE A 272 14.29 -26.87 -16.99
N LYS A 273 14.36 -26.74 -18.32
CA LYS A 273 15.03 -27.73 -19.18
C LYS A 273 16.52 -27.47 -19.34
N THR A 274 16.93 -26.23 -19.19
CA THR A 274 18.32 -25.78 -19.11
C THR A 274 18.83 -25.89 -17.67
N LYS A 275 20.07 -25.45 -17.41
CA LYS A 275 20.65 -25.45 -16.06
C LYS A 275 19.73 -24.70 -15.09
N PRO A 276 19.16 -25.38 -14.07
CA PRO A 276 18.21 -24.75 -13.15
C PRO A 276 18.92 -23.74 -12.25
N PHE A 277 18.20 -22.68 -11.88
CA PHE A 277 18.61 -21.74 -10.85
C PHE A 277 17.40 -21.34 -9.98
N ALA A 278 17.68 -20.88 -8.76
CA ALA A 278 16.63 -20.39 -7.88
C ALA A 278 16.23 -18.94 -8.24
N LEU A 279 14.93 -18.74 -8.46
CA LEU A 279 14.31 -17.42 -8.62
C LEU A 279 14.29 -16.69 -7.28
N ALA A 280 13.90 -17.38 -6.20
CA ALA A 280 13.91 -16.87 -4.84
C ALA A 280 15.17 -17.34 -4.08
N THR A 281 16.22 -16.52 -4.07
CA THR A 281 17.47 -16.82 -3.36
C THR A 281 17.66 -15.87 -2.17
N PRO A 282 17.87 -16.36 -0.93
CA PRO A 282 18.07 -15.50 0.24
C PRO A 282 19.32 -14.60 0.18
N SER A 283 20.30 -14.94 -0.66
CA SER A 283 21.63 -14.33 -0.71
C SER A 283 21.85 -13.30 -1.82
N ARG A 284 20.82 -12.98 -2.63
CA ARG A 284 20.90 -11.94 -3.68
C ARG A 284 20.15 -10.68 -3.26
N PRO A 285 20.51 -9.48 -3.78
CA PRO A 285 19.64 -8.31 -3.68
C PRO A 285 18.24 -8.72 -4.14
N SER A 286 17.20 -8.23 -3.45
CA SER A 286 15.83 -8.72 -3.63
C SER A 286 15.43 -8.61 -5.11
N ARG A 287 15.41 -9.77 -5.79
CA ARG A 287 14.85 -9.88 -7.14
C ARG A 287 13.38 -9.49 -7.06
N TYR A 288 12.88 -8.79 -8.07
CA TYR A 288 11.46 -8.52 -8.21
C TYR A 288 11.08 -8.44 -9.68
N LEU A 289 9.84 -8.82 -9.97
CA LEU A 289 9.31 -8.79 -11.32
C LEU A 289 9.05 -7.33 -11.72
N LEU A 290 9.60 -6.91 -12.85
CA LEU A 290 9.32 -5.62 -13.47
C LEU A 290 8.13 -5.71 -14.41
N ARG A 291 8.06 -6.78 -15.21
CA ARG A 291 6.99 -6.98 -16.20
C ARG A 291 6.91 -8.44 -16.64
N ARG A 292 5.71 -8.90 -17.01
CA ARG A 292 5.52 -10.19 -17.67
C ARG A 292 4.47 -10.11 -18.77
N GLY A 293 4.52 -11.00 -19.75
CA GLY A 293 3.46 -11.04 -20.77
C GLY A 293 3.74 -11.98 -21.93
N ASP A 294 2.71 -12.13 -22.76
CA ASP A 294 2.74 -12.86 -24.02
C ASP A 294 3.36 -12.01 -25.14
N LEU A 295 4.26 -12.61 -25.92
CA LEU A 295 4.87 -12.04 -27.12
C LEU A 295 4.91 -13.09 -28.23
N MET A 296 5.26 -12.65 -29.45
CA MET A 296 5.51 -13.55 -30.58
C MET A 296 6.96 -13.41 -31.03
N HIS A 297 7.71 -14.51 -30.98
CA HIS A 297 9.04 -14.57 -31.59
C HIS A 297 8.89 -14.78 -33.10
N VAL A 298 9.43 -13.82 -33.86
CA VAL A 298 9.43 -13.81 -35.32
C VAL A 298 10.64 -14.60 -35.82
N VAL A 299 10.40 -15.70 -36.53
CA VAL A 299 11.43 -16.60 -37.04
C VAL A 299 11.38 -16.63 -38.57
N GLU A 300 12.51 -16.38 -39.21
CA GLU A 300 12.68 -16.53 -40.66
C GLU A 300 12.79 -18.01 -41.05
N ASP A 301 12.02 -18.45 -42.05
CA ASP A 301 12.10 -19.82 -42.57
C ASP A 301 13.22 -19.92 -43.61
N SER A 302 14.44 -20.21 -43.16
CA SER A 302 15.66 -20.36 -43.99
C SER A 302 15.63 -21.57 -44.95
N ARG A 303 14.52 -22.32 -45.03
CA ARG A 303 14.46 -23.59 -45.78
C ARG A 303 14.38 -23.46 -47.30
N ASN A 304 14.16 -22.27 -47.87
CA ASN A 304 14.18 -22.08 -49.33
C ASN A 304 14.46 -20.61 -49.71
N PRO A 305 15.66 -20.28 -50.23
CA PRO A 305 16.00 -18.91 -50.63
C PRO A 305 15.25 -18.37 -51.88
N SER A 306 14.46 -19.21 -52.57
CA SER A 306 13.85 -18.90 -53.87
C SER A 306 12.34 -18.60 -53.84
N LYS A 307 11.70 -18.57 -52.67
CA LYS A 307 10.29 -18.16 -52.51
C LYS A 307 10.20 -17.10 -51.43
N ARG A 308 9.36 -16.07 -51.63
CA ARG A 308 9.10 -14.95 -50.70
C ARG A 308 9.21 -15.42 -49.24
N LEU A 309 10.07 -14.77 -48.46
CA LEU A 309 10.34 -15.01 -47.04
C LEU A 309 9.00 -15.27 -46.31
N ARG A 310 8.77 -16.50 -45.85
CA ARG A 310 7.55 -16.82 -45.07
C ARG A 310 7.91 -16.74 -43.60
N THR A 311 7.56 -15.63 -42.99
CA THR A 311 7.78 -15.37 -41.57
C THR A 311 6.90 -16.27 -40.70
N LYS A 312 7.48 -16.96 -39.72
CA LYS A 312 6.76 -17.79 -38.74
C LYS A 312 6.75 -17.11 -37.39
N PHE A 313 5.57 -16.99 -36.80
CA PHE A 313 5.39 -16.44 -35.45
C PHE A 313 5.26 -17.58 -34.44
N LYS A 314 6.15 -17.61 -33.45
CA LYS A 314 6.11 -18.59 -32.36
C LYS A 314 5.72 -17.89 -31.06
N PRO A 315 4.66 -18.35 -30.36
CA PRO A 315 4.29 -17.76 -29.09
C PRO A 315 5.39 -17.98 -28.05
N ILE A 316 5.73 -16.92 -27.34
CA ILE A 316 6.70 -16.90 -26.25
C ILE A 316 6.11 -16.07 -25.11
N TYR A 317 6.49 -16.41 -23.88
CA TYR A 317 6.12 -15.63 -22.70
C TYR A 317 7.39 -15.16 -22.02
N MET A 318 7.39 -13.93 -21.53
CA MET A 318 8.57 -13.29 -20.98
C MET A 318 8.32 -12.87 -19.54
N PHE A 319 9.28 -13.16 -18.66
CA PHE A 319 9.38 -12.58 -17.34
C PHE A 319 10.63 -11.70 -17.28
N LEU A 320 10.45 -10.41 -17.07
CA LEU A 320 11.53 -9.47 -16.85
C LEU A 320 11.57 -9.11 -15.37
N PHE A 321 12.67 -9.44 -14.73
CA PHE A 321 13.00 -9.04 -13.36
C PHE A 321 14.02 -7.90 -13.39
N ASN A 322 14.21 -7.27 -12.23
CA ASN A 322 15.20 -6.20 -12.07
C ASN A 322 16.64 -6.60 -12.43
N ASP A 323 17.01 -7.87 -12.27
CA ASP A 323 18.36 -8.42 -12.50
C ASP A 323 18.43 -9.53 -13.58
N LEU A 324 17.29 -10.00 -14.08
CA LEU A 324 17.17 -11.23 -14.85
C LEU A 324 16.07 -11.12 -15.90
N LEU A 325 16.33 -11.61 -17.11
CA LEU A 325 15.33 -11.85 -18.14
C LEU A 325 15.15 -13.36 -18.33
N LEU A 326 13.90 -13.82 -18.37
CA LEU A 326 13.55 -15.22 -18.56
C LEU A 326 12.55 -15.34 -19.71
N LEU A 327 12.94 -16.09 -20.74
CA LEU A 327 12.10 -16.47 -21.87
C LEU A 327 11.54 -17.87 -21.62
N VAL A 328 10.22 -18.01 -21.69
CA VAL A 328 9.54 -19.28 -21.42
C VAL A 328 8.51 -19.62 -22.49
N LYS A 329 8.18 -20.90 -22.59
CA LYS A 329 6.99 -21.38 -23.30
C LYS A 329 5.86 -21.57 -22.29
N LYS A 330 4.78 -20.79 -22.44
CA LYS A 330 3.54 -20.97 -21.68
C LYS A 330 2.88 -22.29 -22.09
N LYS A 331 2.61 -23.18 -21.12
CA LYS A 331 1.90 -24.46 -21.32
C LYS A 331 0.45 -24.38 -20.83
N SER A 332 0.23 -23.66 -19.75
CA SER A 332 -1.06 -23.24 -19.20
C SER A 332 -0.85 -21.93 -18.43
N GLU A 333 -1.89 -21.35 -17.85
CA GLU A 333 -1.79 -20.11 -17.06
C GLU A 333 -0.76 -20.18 -15.92
N ASN A 334 -0.63 -21.34 -15.26
CA ASN A 334 0.26 -21.53 -14.12
C ASN A 334 1.41 -22.51 -14.40
N ARG A 335 1.72 -22.81 -15.68
CA ARG A 335 2.80 -23.74 -16.02
C ARG A 335 3.61 -23.23 -17.19
N PHE A 336 4.90 -23.04 -16.94
CA PHE A 336 5.86 -22.49 -17.88
C PHE A 336 7.05 -23.42 -18.02
N VAL A 337 7.64 -23.45 -19.21
CA VAL A 337 8.89 -24.18 -19.48
C VAL A 337 9.94 -23.17 -19.89
N ALA A 338 11.01 -23.05 -19.11
CA ALA A 338 12.11 -22.16 -19.43
C ALA A 338 12.77 -22.56 -20.77
N LEU A 339 12.90 -21.58 -21.66
CA LEU A 339 13.56 -21.72 -22.96
C LEU A 339 14.96 -21.14 -22.91
N ASP A 340 15.08 -19.93 -22.34
CA ASP A 340 16.34 -19.21 -22.27
C ASP A 340 16.31 -18.18 -21.14
N TYR A 341 17.48 -17.78 -20.64
CA TYR A 341 17.57 -16.69 -19.67
C TYR A 341 18.90 -15.96 -19.76
N ALA A 342 18.90 -14.69 -19.36
CA ALA A 342 20.08 -13.84 -19.30
C ALA A 342 20.02 -12.93 -18.08
N THR A 343 21.16 -12.61 -17.48
CA THR A 343 21.22 -11.51 -16.52
C THR A 343 20.98 -10.19 -17.25
N ARG A 344 20.44 -9.20 -16.56
CA ARG A 344 20.15 -7.91 -17.18
C ARG A 344 21.40 -7.18 -17.70
N TYR A 345 22.54 -7.38 -17.04
CA TYR A 345 23.84 -6.86 -17.49
C TYR A 345 24.32 -7.47 -18.81
N ASN A 346 23.85 -8.67 -19.14
CA ASN A 346 24.17 -9.38 -20.37
C ASN A 346 23.15 -9.08 -21.49
N MET A 347 22.24 -8.13 -21.27
CA MET A 347 21.37 -7.58 -22.32
C MET A 347 22.11 -6.42 -22.98
N THR A 348 22.55 -6.64 -24.21
CA THR A 348 23.46 -5.71 -24.88
C THR A 348 22.72 -4.60 -25.61
N GLN A 349 21.54 -4.89 -26.18
CA GLN A 349 20.79 -3.91 -26.96
C GLN A 349 19.32 -4.29 -27.14
N VAL A 350 18.42 -3.30 -26.96
CA VAL A 350 17.02 -3.38 -27.38
C VAL A 350 16.77 -2.24 -28.35
N ASP A 351 16.68 -2.56 -29.64
CA ASP A 351 16.52 -1.57 -30.70
C ASP A 351 15.14 -1.66 -31.35
N GLU A 352 14.69 -0.53 -31.86
CA GLU A 352 13.63 -0.51 -32.86
C GLU A 352 14.17 -0.99 -34.21
N PRO A 353 13.40 -1.76 -35.00
CA PRO A 353 13.79 -2.06 -36.37
C PRO A 353 13.97 -0.75 -37.15
N GLN A 354 15.16 -0.53 -37.74
CA GLN A 354 15.36 0.58 -38.67
C GLN A 354 14.40 0.42 -39.86
N GLU A 355 13.89 1.54 -40.39
CA GLU A 355 12.97 1.60 -41.53
C GLU A 355 13.58 0.96 -42.78
N CYS A 356 13.54 -0.37 -42.88
CA CYS A 356 13.83 -1.19 -44.07
C CYS A 356 13.51 -2.67 -43.74
N ASP A 357 12.24 -3.01 -43.53
CA ASP A 357 11.68 -4.28 -44.02
C ASP A 357 10.15 -4.20 -44.01
N VAL A 358 9.62 -3.72 -45.13
CA VAL A 358 8.21 -3.40 -45.34
C VAL A 358 7.40 -4.69 -45.38
N SER A 359 6.54 -4.92 -44.36
CA SER A 359 5.25 -5.68 -44.38
C SER A 359 4.91 -6.42 -43.08
N ILE A 360 5.73 -6.35 -42.02
CA ILE A 360 5.60 -7.19 -40.84
C ILE A 360 5.40 -6.32 -39.56
N GLY A 361 4.16 -5.87 -39.31
CA GLY A 361 3.59 -5.36 -38.05
C GLY A 361 4.20 -4.11 -37.37
N GLU A 362 3.35 -3.20 -36.88
CA GLU A 362 3.75 -1.88 -36.32
C GLU A 362 4.38 -1.93 -34.91
N HIS A 363 4.35 -3.07 -34.22
CA HIS A 363 4.69 -3.17 -32.79
C HIS A 363 5.75 -4.24 -32.53
N MET A 364 6.97 -4.04 -33.05
CA MET A 364 8.09 -4.97 -32.88
C MET A 364 9.34 -4.29 -32.31
N PHE A 365 10.20 -5.10 -31.68
CA PHE A 365 11.53 -4.69 -31.21
C PHE A 365 12.53 -5.85 -31.30
N TYR A 366 13.81 -5.53 -31.45
CA TYR A 366 14.90 -6.50 -31.34
C TYR A 366 15.34 -6.63 -29.89
N LEU A 367 15.59 -7.86 -29.45
CA LEU A 367 16.18 -8.19 -28.16
C LEU A 367 17.48 -8.95 -28.41
N VAL A 368 18.61 -8.35 -28.06
CA VAL A 368 19.93 -8.98 -28.10
C VAL A 368 20.38 -9.31 -26.69
N LEU A 369 20.70 -10.57 -26.45
CA LEU A 369 21.16 -11.05 -25.15
C LEU A 369 22.30 -12.06 -25.32
N GLU A 370 23.20 -12.08 -24.34
CA GLU A 370 24.09 -13.21 -24.10
C GLU A 370 23.42 -14.11 -23.05
N ASN A 371 23.12 -15.34 -23.45
CA ASN A 371 22.33 -16.24 -22.62
C ASN A 371 23.16 -17.01 -21.59
N SER A 372 22.51 -17.87 -20.80
CA SER A 372 23.16 -18.69 -19.78
C SER A 372 24.21 -19.68 -20.29
N GLU A 373 24.23 -19.95 -21.58
CA GLU A 373 25.19 -20.82 -22.26
C GLU A 373 26.33 -20.01 -22.91
N SER A 374 26.41 -18.70 -22.63
CA SER A 374 27.36 -17.74 -23.22
C SER A 374 27.20 -17.58 -24.74
N GLU A 375 26.00 -17.86 -25.26
CA GLU A 375 25.65 -17.65 -26.66
C GLU A 375 24.99 -16.29 -26.85
N ASN A 376 25.46 -15.53 -27.84
CA ASN A 376 24.81 -14.30 -28.27
C ASN A 376 23.61 -14.64 -29.17
N LYS A 377 22.41 -14.28 -28.72
CA LYS A 377 21.16 -14.50 -29.45
C LYS A 377 20.45 -13.19 -29.73
N LYS A 378 19.95 -13.06 -30.97
CA LYS A 378 19.10 -11.97 -31.42
C LYS A 378 17.69 -12.49 -31.65
N TYR A 379 16.73 -11.91 -30.95
CA TYR A 379 15.31 -12.22 -31.06
C TYR A 379 14.59 -11.03 -31.67
N LEU A 380 13.76 -11.26 -32.69
CA LEU A 380 12.78 -10.27 -33.15
C LEU A 380 11.44 -10.58 -32.45
N MET A 381 10.99 -9.66 -31.60
CA MET A 381 9.78 -9.81 -30.80
C MET A 381 8.66 -8.93 -31.34
N ALA A 382 7.49 -9.52 -31.52
CA ALA A 382 6.25 -8.80 -31.84
C ALA A 382 5.32 -8.81 -30.63
N VAL A 383 4.66 -7.67 -30.38
CA VAL A 383 3.71 -7.48 -29.27
C VAL A 383 2.34 -7.04 -29.79
N ASN A 384 1.33 -7.13 -28.94
CA ASN A 384 -0.08 -6.98 -29.33
C ASN A 384 -0.50 -5.52 -29.55
N SER A 385 0.22 -4.55 -28.99
CA SER A 385 -0.14 -3.15 -29.04
C SER A 385 1.08 -2.22 -29.00
N LYS A 386 0.89 -0.98 -29.46
CA LYS A 386 1.88 0.09 -29.31
C LYS A 386 2.25 0.33 -27.84
N THR A 387 1.27 0.25 -26.95
CA THR A 387 1.47 0.42 -25.51
C THR A 387 2.30 -0.69 -24.90
N ASP A 388 2.03 -1.95 -25.27
CA ASP A 388 2.87 -3.06 -24.84
C ASP A 388 4.31 -2.86 -25.30
N LYS A 389 4.51 -2.41 -26.55
CA LYS A 389 5.85 -2.10 -27.06
C LYS A 389 6.50 -1.02 -26.20
N THR A 390 5.84 0.12 -26.01
CA THR A 390 6.39 1.23 -25.21
C THR A 390 6.75 0.79 -23.79
N ARG A 391 5.87 0.03 -23.12
CA ARG A 391 6.12 -0.44 -21.75
C ARG A 391 7.23 -1.47 -21.66
N TRP A 392 7.32 -2.40 -22.61
CA TRP A 392 8.46 -3.33 -22.68
C TRP A 392 9.77 -2.57 -22.88
N MET A 393 9.82 -1.64 -23.83
CA MET A 393 11.00 -0.81 -24.09
C MET A 393 11.42 0.01 -22.86
N GLU A 394 10.46 0.60 -22.14
CA GLU A 394 10.71 1.33 -20.89
C GLU A 394 11.20 0.41 -19.77
N ALA A 395 10.61 -0.77 -19.61
CA ALA A 395 11.00 -1.72 -18.57
C ALA A 395 12.42 -2.28 -18.79
N PHE A 396 12.89 -2.38 -20.03
CA PHE A 396 14.26 -2.80 -20.32
C PHE A 396 15.30 -1.75 -19.94
N LYS A 397 14.97 -0.45 -20.03
CA LYS A 397 15.88 0.63 -19.60
C LYS A 397 16.24 0.43 -18.13
N PRO A 398 17.51 0.57 -17.73
CA PRO A 398 17.92 0.40 -16.33
C PRO A 398 17.03 1.23 -15.39
N PRO A 399 16.76 0.76 -14.16
CA PRO A 399 15.95 1.53 -13.21
C PRO A 399 16.64 2.88 -13.02
N ALA A 400 15.91 3.98 -13.20
CA ALA A 400 16.43 5.32 -13.01
C ALA A 400 16.69 5.63 -11.52
N ALA A 401 17.59 4.89 -10.89
CA ALA A 401 18.40 5.47 -9.85
C ALA A 401 19.44 6.32 -10.59
N GLU A 402 19.39 7.64 -10.42
CA GLU A 402 20.31 8.65 -11.01
C GLU A 402 19.92 9.34 -12.33
N GLN A 403 18.63 9.50 -12.65
CA GLN A 403 18.20 10.56 -13.59
C GLN A 403 17.01 11.35 -13.01
N GLU A 404 17.30 12.32 -12.16
CA GLU A 404 16.48 13.53 -12.09
C GLU A 404 16.51 14.17 -13.49
N GLY A 405 15.45 14.08 -14.30
CA GLY A 405 15.50 14.83 -15.56
C GLY A 405 14.44 14.63 -16.62
N GLU A 406 13.70 13.52 -16.70
CA GLU A 406 12.73 13.34 -17.80
C GLU A 406 11.31 13.13 -17.29
N THR A 407 10.79 14.16 -16.64
CA THR A 407 9.34 14.38 -16.56
C THR A 407 8.94 15.26 -17.75
N VAL A 408 8.26 14.68 -18.74
CA VAL A 408 7.77 15.42 -19.94
C VAL A 408 6.76 16.52 -19.56
N TYR A 409 6.24 16.48 -18.33
CA TYR A 409 5.62 17.62 -17.68
C TYR A 409 6.44 17.95 -16.43
N ALA A 410 7.10 19.12 -16.40
CA ALA A 410 7.60 19.67 -15.16
C ALA A 410 6.49 19.58 -14.10
N SER A 411 6.80 19.04 -12.91
CA SER A 411 5.84 18.58 -11.88
C SER A 411 4.82 19.62 -11.38
N ARG A 412 4.81 20.83 -11.96
CA ARG A 412 3.92 21.92 -11.61
C ARG A 412 2.63 21.98 -12.43
N ASP A 413 2.49 21.35 -13.61
CA ASP A 413 1.27 21.45 -14.44
C ASP A 413 0.77 20.17 -15.14
N CYS A 414 1.02 18.99 -14.56
CA CYS A 414 0.39 17.76 -15.04
C CYS A 414 -1.16 17.79 -14.87
N PRO A 415 -1.93 17.22 -15.84
CA PRO A 415 -3.37 16.98 -15.67
C PRO A 415 -3.65 16.11 -14.44
N GLN A 416 -4.80 16.30 -13.80
CA GLN A 416 -5.24 15.46 -12.68
C GLN A 416 -6.48 14.68 -13.07
N VAL A 417 -6.58 13.45 -12.58
CA VAL A 417 -7.76 12.62 -12.75
C VAL A 417 -8.24 12.09 -11.41
N ASN A 418 -9.56 11.90 -11.30
CA ASN A 418 -10.21 11.20 -10.20
C ASN A 418 -10.56 9.78 -10.64
N ALA A 419 -10.27 8.78 -9.83
CA ALA A 419 -10.71 7.41 -10.08
C ALA A 419 -12.20 7.28 -9.77
N LEU A 420 -12.99 6.94 -10.78
CA LEU A 420 -14.43 6.69 -10.64
C LEU A 420 -14.73 5.24 -10.28
N TYR A 421 -13.84 4.33 -10.63
CA TYR A 421 -14.02 2.90 -10.43
C TYR A 421 -12.74 2.26 -9.89
N ASN A 422 -12.91 1.18 -9.12
CA ASN A 422 -11.79 0.38 -8.68
C ASN A 422 -11.13 -0.33 -9.86
N TYR A 423 -9.80 -0.34 -9.89
CA TYR A 423 -9.00 -1.11 -10.83
C TYR A 423 -7.94 -1.89 -10.06
N SER A 424 -7.86 -3.20 -10.28
CA SER A 424 -6.79 -4.03 -9.70
C SER A 424 -5.67 -4.17 -10.70
N ALA A 425 -4.47 -3.71 -10.35
CA ALA A 425 -3.26 -3.88 -11.16
C ALA A 425 -3.05 -5.35 -11.52
N GLN A 426 -2.83 -5.63 -12.80
CA GLN A 426 -2.56 -6.96 -13.34
C GLN A 426 -1.06 -7.19 -13.54
N GLN A 427 -0.29 -6.11 -13.67
CA GLN A 427 1.16 -6.12 -13.83
C GLN A 427 1.87 -5.27 -12.76
N PRO A 428 3.15 -5.55 -12.43
CA PRO A 428 3.91 -4.78 -11.43
C PRO A 428 4.12 -3.31 -11.78
N ASP A 429 4.06 -2.96 -13.07
CA ASP A 429 4.17 -1.59 -13.58
C ASP A 429 2.82 -0.85 -13.59
N GLU A 430 1.74 -1.50 -13.18
CA GLU A 430 0.39 -0.91 -13.12
C GLU A 430 0.05 -0.38 -11.73
N LEU A 431 -0.73 0.69 -11.70
CA LEU A 431 -1.25 1.33 -10.50
C LEU A 431 -2.69 0.85 -10.29
N SER A 432 -2.94 0.14 -9.19
CA SER A 432 -4.32 -0.13 -8.76
C SER A 432 -5.03 1.20 -8.53
N LEU A 433 -6.35 1.27 -8.68
CA LEU A 433 -7.16 2.44 -8.39
C LEU A 433 -8.25 2.08 -7.41
N TYR A 434 -8.54 2.99 -6.48
CA TYR A 434 -9.72 2.93 -5.63
C TYR A 434 -10.59 4.15 -5.93
N GLU A 435 -11.91 3.97 -5.90
CA GLU A 435 -12.86 5.06 -6.11
C GLU A 435 -12.57 6.24 -5.17
N GLY A 436 -12.38 7.43 -5.75
CA GLY A 436 -11.96 8.65 -5.05
C GLY A 436 -10.45 8.91 -5.02
N ASP A 437 -9.62 8.02 -5.54
CA ASP A 437 -8.18 8.28 -5.71
C ASP A 437 -7.95 9.44 -6.68
N VAL A 438 -7.11 10.39 -6.27
CA VAL A 438 -6.66 11.48 -7.15
C VAL A 438 -5.26 11.17 -7.67
N ILE A 439 -5.09 11.22 -8.99
CA ILE A 439 -3.84 10.87 -9.68
C ILE A 439 -3.35 12.03 -10.54
N ASN A 440 -2.06 12.36 -10.42
CA ASN A 440 -1.37 13.23 -11.35
C ASN A 440 -0.99 12.43 -12.60
N VAL A 441 -1.49 12.82 -13.78
CA VAL A 441 -1.19 12.14 -15.05
C VAL A 441 0.15 12.64 -15.60
N LEU A 442 1.15 11.77 -15.61
CA LEU A 442 2.51 12.06 -16.09
C LEU A 442 2.68 11.76 -17.57
N LYS A 443 1.94 10.78 -18.11
CA LYS A 443 1.99 10.39 -19.52
C LYS A 443 0.64 9.83 -19.99
N LYS A 444 0.29 10.08 -21.25
CA LYS A 444 -0.90 9.52 -21.90
C LYS A 444 -0.50 8.76 -23.16
N LEU A 445 -1.03 7.56 -23.35
CA LEU A 445 -0.88 6.78 -24.57
C LEU A 445 -2.18 6.83 -25.40
N PRO A 446 -2.09 6.79 -26.75
CA PRO A 446 -3.25 6.97 -27.63
C PRO A 446 -4.33 5.90 -27.50
N ASP A 447 -4.01 4.75 -26.92
CA ASP A 447 -4.92 3.62 -26.73
C ASP A 447 -5.66 3.65 -25.38
N GLY A 448 -5.62 4.79 -24.69
CA GLY A 448 -6.38 4.99 -23.46
C GLY A 448 -5.68 4.52 -22.19
N TRP A 449 -4.36 4.33 -22.22
CA TRP A 449 -3.57 4.07 -21.01
C TRP A 449 -2.80 5.29 -20.52
N TYR A 450 -2.90 5.59 -19.23
CA TYR A 450 -2.22 6.70 -18.58
C TYR A 450 -1.15 6.18 -17.61
N HIS A 451 -0.04 6.89 -17.51
CA HIS A 451 0.91 6.72 -16.40
C HIS A 451 0.74 7.90 -15.47
N GLY A 452 0.68 7.65 -14.17
CA GLY A 452 0.53 8.72 -13.20
C GLY A 452 1.03 8.37 -11.81
N GLU A 453 0.93 9.35 -10.93
CA GLU A 453 1.31 9.26 -9.53
C GLU A 453 0.09 9.54 -8.65
N ARG A 454 -0.28 8.60 -7.80
CA ARG A 454 -1.37 8.78 -6.84
C ARG A 454 -0.95 9.79 -5.78
N LEU A 455 -1.81 10.75 -5.48
CA LEU A 455 -1.49 11.88 -4.60
C LEU A 455 -1.36 11.51 -3.12
N CYS A 456 -2.07 10.48 -2.66
CA CYS A 456 -2.14 10.15 -1.23
C CYS A 456 -0.87 9.47 -0.69
N ASP A 457 -0.22 8.62 -1.49
CA ASP A 457 0.97 7.84 -1.10
C ASP A 457 2.19 8.12 -2.00
N GLY A 458 1.99 8.75 -3.16
CA GLY A 458 3.03 8.97 -4.16
C GLY A 458 3.37 7.73 -4.99
N THR A 459 2.54 6.69 -4.96
CA THR A 459 2.75 5.48 -5.76
C THR A 459 2.52 5.79 -7.24
N GLN A 460 3.45 5.33 -8.09
CA GLN A 460 3.39 5.54 -9.53
C GLN A 460 3.10 4.24 -10.28
N GLY A 461 2.45 4.37 -11.44
CA GLY A 461 2.26 3.25 -12.36
C GLY A 461 1.27 3.56 -13.48
N TRP A 462 1.06 2.58 -14.33
CA TRP A 462 0.12 2.61 -15.45
C TRP A 462 -1.30 2.25 -15.04
N PHE A 463 -2.31 2.95 -15.56
CA PHE A 463 -3.72 2.66 -15.30
C PHE A 463 -4.59 3.04 -16.51
N PRO A 464 -5.75 2.39 -16.67
CA PRO A 464 -6.62 2.63 -17.82
C PRO A 464 -7.44 3.93 -17.64
N ALA A 465 -7.43 4.79 -18.65
CA ALA A 465 -8.06 6.11 -18.61
C ALA A 465 -9.58 6.04 -18.41
N ASN A 466 -10.23 5.00 -18.92
CA ASN A 466 -11.68 4.80 -18.79
C ASN A 466 -12.16 4.52 -17.35
N HIS A 467 -11.25 4.30 -16.40
CA HIS A 467 -11.57 4.19 -14.97
C HIS A 467 -11.48 5.54 -14.25
N THR A 468 -11.17 6.61 -14.98
CA THR A 468 -10.85 7.92 -14.43
C THR A 468 -11.55 9.05 -15.17
N GLU A 469 -11.80 10.15 -14.46
CA GLU A 469 -12.35 11.38 -15.02
C GLU A 469 -11.38 12.55 -14.77
N GLU A 470 -11.19 13.40 -15.77
CA GLU A 470 -10.30 14.56 -15.64
C GLU A 470 -10.88 15.62 -14.69
N ILE A 471 -10.05 16.06 -13.75
CA ILE A 471 -10.35 17.17 -12.86
C ILE A 471 -10.01 18.46 -13.58
N LEU A 472 -11.00 19.08 -14.21
CA LEU A 472 -10.84 20.32 -14.98
C LEU A 472 -10.85 21.58 -14.10
N ASN A 473 -11.40 21.51 -12.89
CA ASN A 473 -11.53 22.67 -12.00
C ASN A 473 -10.18 23.10 -11.42
N GLU A 474 -9.70 24.29 -11.79
CA GLU A 474 -8.42 24.83 -11.35
C GLU A 474 -8.31 25.01 -9.82
N HIS A 475 -9.40 25.35 -9.13
CA HIS A 475 -9.39 25.47 -7.66
C HIS A 475 -9.18 24.13 -6.97
N VAL A 476 -9.80 23.06 -7.49
CA VAL A 476 -9.60 21.69 -6.99
C VAL A 476 -8.18 21.23 -7.26
N ARG A 477 -7.65 21.51 -8.46
CA ARG A 477 -6.25 21.23 -8.80
C ARG A 477 -5.27 21.96 -7.88
N ALA A 478 -5.52 23.24 -7.59
CA ALA A 478 -4.69 24.06 -6.70
C ALA A 478 -4.74 23.56 -5.24
N ARG A 479 -5.90 23.13 -4.74
CA ARG A 479 -6.05 22.50 -3.42
C ARG A 479 -5.28 21.19 -3.31
N ASN A 480 -5.41 20.30 -4.31
CA ASN A 480 -4.67 19.04 -4.36
C ASN A 480 -3.15 19.28 -4.42
N LYS A 481 -2.70 20.27 -5.21
CA LYS A 481 -1.29 20.71 -5.26
C LYS A 481 -0.80 21.19 -3.88
N ARG A 482 -1.60 21.97 -3.13
CA ARG A 482 -1.26 22.41 -1.76
C ARG A 482 -1.18 21.25 -0.77
N GLN A 483 -2.14 20.31 -0.81
CA GLN A 483 -2.10 19.11 0.04
C GLN A 483 -0.86 18.26 -0.24
N ARG A 484 -0.51 18.04 -1.52
CA ARG A 484 0.73 17.37 -1.92
C ARG A 484 1.98 18.12 -1.47
N TYR A 485 2.00 19.45 -1.63
CA TYR A 485 3.15 20.26 -1.20
C TYR A 485 3.37 20.16 0.32
N ASN A 486 2.30 20.13 1.11
CA ASN A 486 2.37 19.88 2.55
C ASN A 486 2.92 18.46 2.85
N LEU A 487 2.44 17.44 2.12
CA LEU A 487 2.93 16.05 2.22
C LEU A 487 4.40 15.89 1.75
N MET A 488 4.87 16.68 0.79
CA MET A 488 6.26 16.64 0.29
C MET A 488 7.22 17.48 1.15
N ARG A 489 6.77 18.59 1.77
CA ARG A 489 7.57 19.32 2.77
C ARG A 489 7.89 18.46 3.99
N SER A 490 7.03 17.50 4.35
CA SER A 490 7.33 16.47 5.35
C SER A 490 8.30 15.39 4.87
N ARG A 491 8.62 15.29 3.57
CA ARG A 491 9.55 14.31 2.96
C ARG A 491 10.97 14.85 2.70
N VAL A 492 11.15 16.18 2.54
CA VAL A 492 12.41 16.81 2.10
C VAL A 492 13.31 17.32 3.25
N LYS A 493 12.87 17.18 4.52
CA LYS A 493 13.71 17.48 5.70
C LYS A 493 14.07 16.21 6.48
N VAL A 494 14.68 15.26 5.78
CA VAL A 494 15.46 14.15 6.38
C VAL A 494 16.93 14.44 6.18
#